data_AF-A0A1M3K8U1-F1
#
_entry.id   AF-A0A1M3K8U1-F1
#
_cell.length_a   1.000
_cell.length_b   1.000
_cell.length_c   1.000
_cell.angle_alpha   90.00
_cell.angle_beta   90.00
_cell.angle_gamma   90.00
#
_symmetry.space_group_name_H-M   'P 1'
#
loop_
_entity.id
_entity.type
_entity.pdbx_description
1 polymer ?
#
loop_
_entity_poly.entity_id
_entity_poly.type
_entity_poly.pdbx_seq_one_letter_code
_entity_poly.pdbx_strand_id
1 'polypeptide(L)'
;MPIKNKNKQFNKEDPNRDEQLLQVIREMRDVINATLESEEARRLNASLSQHLSRSKEPAFRQQAIRKAVERIDEYPLVREQFSKKLDAEVKWYVRPLSGDPFSMTGDLFAIDPGQLMVCPFDPQHYQRYRRNARQILRCPHHDLELISAPEMGEPGT
;
A
#
# COMPACT_ATOMS: atom_id res chain seq x y z
N MET A 1 -22.25 10.38 -7.97
CA MET A 1 -22.33 10.92 -6.59
C MET A 1 -20.92 11.34 -6.16
N PRO A 2 -20.71 12.53 -5.60
CA PRO A 2 -19.38 12.95 -5.18
C PRO A 2 -18.88 12.03 -4.07
N ILE A 3 -17.75 11.37 -4.31
CA ILE A 3 -17.02 10.58 -3.32
C ILE A 3 -16.55 11.59 -2.27
N LYS A 4 -17.35 11.72 -1.21
CA LYS A 4 -16.94 12.45 -0.01
C LYS A 4 -15.80 11.63 0.57
N ASN A 5 -14.57 12.00 0.21
CA ASN A 5 -13.32 11.61 0.86
C ASN A 5 -13.40 12.00 2.33
N LYS A 6 -14.18 11.23 3.12
CA LYS A 6 -14.16 11.25 4.56
C LYS A 6 -12.97 10.39 4.98
N ASN A 7 -11.76 10.80 4.62
CA ASN A 7 -10.56 10.45 5.37
C ASN A 7 -10.65 11.19 6.71
N LYS A 8 -11.61 10.74 7.53
CA LYS A 8 -11.83 11.20 8.89
C LYS A 8 -10.66 10.69 9.72
N GLN A 9 -9.89 11.65 10.22
CA GLN A 9 -9.16 11.60 11.49
C GLN A 9 -7.92 10.69 11.56
N PHE A 10 -6.88 11.04 10.81
CA PHE A 10 -5.51 10.81 11.31
C PHE A 10 -5.11 12.02 12.16
N ASN A 11 -5.65 12.10 13.38
CA ASN A 11 -5.25 13.16 14.32
C ASN A 11 -5.25 12.68 15.77
N LYS A 12 -4.71 11.48 15.98
CA LYS A 12 -3.98 11.18 17.21
C LYS A 12 -2.62 10.65 16.78
N GLU A 13 -1.59 11.48 16.90
CA GLU A 13 -0.22 11.03 16.77
C GLU A 13 0.04 10.04 17.90
N ASP A 14 -0.08 8.74 17.61
CA ASP A 14 0.39 7.71 18.52
C ASP A 14 1.92 7.82 18.56
N PRO A 15 2.52 8.13 19.73
CA PRO A 15 3.97 8.31 19.82
C PRO A 15 4.76 7.03 19.47
N ASN A 16 4.10 5.86 19.50
CA ASN A 16 4.69 4.56 19.19
C ASN A 16 4.30 4.03 17.81
N ARG A 17 3.65 4.85 16.98
CA ARG A 17 3.15 4.46 15.66
C ARG A 17 4.20 3.78 14.79
N ASP A 18 5.36 4.42 14.68
CA ASP A 18 6.45 3.93 13.84
C ASP A 18 7.01 2.59 14.36
N GLU A 19 7.05 2.40 15.68
CA GLU A 19 7.53 1.16 16.29
C GLU A 19 6.55 0.01 16.07
N GLN A 20 5.25 0.26 16.19
CA GLN A 20 4.20 -0.71 15.87
C GLN A 20 4.26 -1.10 14.38
N LEU A 21 4.39 -0.13 13.47
CA LEU A 21 4.55 -0.42 12.04
C LEU A 21 5.79 -1.24 11.75
N LEU A 22 6.93 -0.92 12.37
CA LEU A 22 8.16 -1.69 12.23
C LEU A 22 7.99 -3.13 12.70
N GLN A 23 7.29 -3.34 13.81
CA GLN A 23 7.05 -4.67 14.34
C GLN A 23 6.20 -5.50 13.36
N VAL A 24 5.08 -4.95 12.89
CA VAL A 24 4.22 -5.66 11.93
C VAL A 24 4.99 -5.97 10.65
N ILE A 25 5.76 -5.03 10.09
CA ILE A 25 6.55 -5.27 8.87
C ILE A 25 7.61 -6.37 9.09
N ARG A 26 8.23 -6.45 10.27
CA ARG A 26 9.21 -7.52 10.58
C ARG A 26 8.56 -8.89 10.57
N GLU A 27 7.37 -9.00 11.16
CA GLU A 27 6.64 -10.26 11.23
C GLU A 27 6.00 -10.65 9.89
N MET A 28 5.85 -9.72 8.94
CA MET A 28 5.42 -10.04 7.58
C MET A 28 6.41 -10.93 6.82
N ARG A 29 7.67 -11.07 7.26
CA ARG A 29 8.67 -11.88 6.56
C ARG A 29 8.24 -13.33 6.36
N ASP A 30 7.66 -13.95 7.40
CA ASP A 30 7.20 -15.34 7.34
C ASP A 30 5.95 -15.46 6.46
N VAL A 31 5.05 -14.48 6.55
CA VAL A 31 3.86 -14.40 5.69
C VAL A 31 4.27 -14.28 4.22
N ILE A 32 5.26 -13.45 3.91
CA ILE A 32 5.79 -13.27 2.55
C ILE A 32 6.33 -14.59 2.00
N ASN A 33 7.14 -15.31 2.80
CA ASN A 33 7.71 -16.59 2.40
C ASN A 33 6.65 -17.68 2.19
N ALA A 34 5.52 -17.61 2.91
CA ALA A 34 4.42 -18.57 2.78
C ALA A 34 3.44 -18.23 1.64
N THR A 35 3.39 -16.96 1.20
CA THR A 35 2.36 -16.47 0.27
C THR A 35 2.88 -16.33 -1.17
N LEU A 36 4.15 -15.99 -1.35
CA LEU A 36 4.74 -15.72 -2.66
C LEU A 36 5.65 -16.87 -3.11
N GLU A 37 5.90 -16.94 -4.41
CA GLU A 37 6.93 -17.81 -4.97
C GLU A 37 8.31 -17.45 -4.41
N SER A 38 9.18 -18.45 -4.28
CA SER A 38 10.46 -18.32 -3.56
C SER A 38 11.32 -17.13 -4.03
N GLU A 39 11.39 -16.88 -5.33
CA GLU A 39 12.16 -15.77 -5.90
C GLU A 39 11.50 -14.41 -5.64
N GLU A 40 10.17 -14.31 -5.70
CA GLU A 40 9.43 -13.09 -5.40
C GLU A 40 9.52 -12.74 -3.90
N ALA A 41 9.36 -13.75 -3.05
CA ALA A 41 9.53 -13.63 -1.60
C ALA A 41 10.95 -13.12 -1.27
N ARG A 42 11.99 -13.70 -1.90
CA ARG A 42 13.38 -13.29 -1.73
C ARG A 42 13.60 -11.83 -2.12
N ARG A 43 13.08 -11.42 -3.28
CA ARG A 43 13.20 -10.03 -3.77
C ARG A 43 12.51 -9.03 -2.85
N LEU A 44 11.27 -9.33 -2.43
CA LEU A 44 10.53 -8.47 -1.53
C LEU A 44 11.23 -8.36 -0.18
N ASN A 45 11.62 -9.47 0.45
CA ASN A 45 12.31 -9.47 1.74
C ASN A 45 13.67 -8.74 1.70
N ALA A 46 14.41 -8.85 0.60
CA ALA A 46 15.64 -8.08 0.40
C ALA A 46 15.37 -6.57 0.34
N SER A 47 14.35 -6.16 -0.43
CA SER A 47 13.94 -4.75 -0.54
C SER A 47 13.47 -4.18 0.80
N LEU A 48 12.66 -4.94 1.56
CA LEU A 48 12.23 -4.54 2.91
C LEU A 48 13.45 -4.36 3.83
N SER A 49 14.37 -5.32 3.84
CA SER A 49 15.57 -5.26 4.67
C SER A 49 16.45 -4.05 4.34
N GLN A 50 16.60 -3.74 3.05
CA GLN A 50 17.33 -2.56 2.60
C GLN A 50 16.71 -1.26 3.14
N HIS A 51 15.39 -1.10 3.03
CA HIS A 51 14.71 0.10 3.52
C HIS A 51 14.75 0.20 5.05
N LEU A 52 14.43 -0.87 5.76
CA LEU A 52 14.38 -0.91 7.22
C LEU A 52 15.76 -0.77 7.88
N SER A 53 16.86 -1.04 7.16
CA SER A 53 18.19 -0.78 7.71
C SER A 53 18.38 0.68 8.12
N ARG A 54 17.75 1.62 7.38
CA ARG A 54 17.79 3.07 7.63
C ARG A 54 16.87 3.51 8.76
N SER A 55 15.93 2.66 9.21
CA SER A 55 14.98 3.04 10.26
C SER A 55 15.60 3.10 11.67
N LYS A 56 16.85 2.63 11.80
CA LYS A 56 17.64 2.73 13.03
C LYS A 56 17.94 4.18 13.40
N GLU A 57 18.06 5.05 12.41
CA GLU A 57 18.26 6.49 12.59
C GLU A 57 16.89 7.17 12.70
N PRO A 58 16.57 7.84 13.84
CA PRO A 58 15.26 8.46 14.05
C PRO A 58 14.83 9.41 12.93
N ALA A 59 15.77 10.18 12.38
CA ALA A 59 15.52 11.14 11.30
C ALA A 59 15.02 10.48 9.99
N PHE A 60 15.35 9.20 9.75
CA PHE A 60 14.99 8.48 8.53
C PHE A 60 13.91 7.40 8.76
N ARG A 61 13.46 7.21 10.01
CA ARG A 61 12.55 6.13 10.40
C ARG A 61 11.26 6.15 9.60
N GLN A 62 10.53 7.25 9.62
CA GLN A 62 9.25 7.38 8.92
C GLN A 62 9.40 7.14 7.41
N GLN A 63 10.45 7.70 6.79
CA GLN A 63 10.71 7.52 5.36
C GLN A 63 11.04 6.05 5.02
N ALA A 64 11.81 5.37 5.88
CA ALA A 64 12.15 3.96 5.71
C ALA A 64 10.91 3.06 5.79
N ILE A 65 10.04 3.30 6.79
CA ILE A 65 8.78 2.57 6.96
C ILE A 65 7.86 2.82 5.76
N ARG A 66 7.72 4.08 5.34
CA ARG A 66 6.92 4.43 4.16
C ARG A 66 7.38 3.66 2.92
N LYS A 67 8.68 3.65 2.61
CA LYS A 67 9.21 2.90 1.46
C LYS A 67 8.96 1.39 1.58
N ALA A 68 9.07 0.84 2.78
CA ALA A 68 8.73 -0.57 3.01
C ALA A 68 7.24 -0.86 2.73
N VAL A 69 6.33 0.01 3.19
CA VAL A 69 4.89 -0.12 2.89
C VAL A 69 4.61 0.04 1.40
N GLU A 70 5.27 0.98 0.70
CA GLU A 70 5.15 1.14 -0.76
C GLU A 70 5.50 -0.15 -1.50
N ARG A 71 6.54 -0.86 -1.04
CA ARG A 71 6.94 -2.17 -1.59
C ARG A 71 5.93 -3.27 -1.28
N ILE A 72 5.39 -3.34 -0.06
CA ILE A 72 4.32 -4.31 0.30
C ILE A 72 3.08 -4.08 -0.56
N ASP A 73 2.71 -2.82 -0.80
CA ASP A 73 1.54 -2.44 -1.56
C ASP A 73 1.61 -2.93 -3.03
N GLU A 74 2.80 -3.27 -3.54
CA GLU A 74 2.99 -3.87 -4.87
C GLU A 74 2.56 -5.32 -5.01
N TYR A 75 2.36 -6.03 -3.90
CA TYR A 75 2.03 -7.44 -3.89
C TYR A 75 0.62 -7.62 -3.31
N PRO A 76 -0.43 -7.82 -4.13
CA PRO A 76 -1.82 -7.77 -3.68
C PRO A 76 -2.13 -8.69 -2.50
N LEU A 77 -1.64 -9.94 -2.56
CA LEU A 77 -1.84 -10.93 -1.50
C LEU A 77 -1.13 -10.51 -0.20
N VAL A 78 0.11 -10.05 -0.28
CA VAL A 78 0.88 -9.61 0.90
C VAL A 78 0.26 -8.35 1.50
N ARG A 79 -0.17 -7.40 0.67
CA ARG A 79 -0.87 -6.18 1.08
C ARG A 79 -2.14 -6.50 1.86
N GLU A 80 -2.93 -7.46 1.40
CA GLU A 80 -4.14 -7.89 2.10
C GLU A 80 -3.80 -8.46 3.48
N GLN A 81 -2.80 -9.35 3.56
CA GLN A 81 -2.38 -9.93 4.83
C GLN A 81 -1.80 -8.87 5.78
N PHE A 82 -1.02 -7.93 5.26
CA PHE A 82 -0.49 -6.81 6.03
C PHE A 82 -1.62 -5.93 6.61
N SER A 83 -2.64 -5.65 5.80
CA SER A 83 -3.83 -4.91 6.26
C SER A 83 -4.57 -5.61 7.39
N LYS A 84 -4.82 -6.92 7.23
CA LYS A 84 -5.47 -7.74 8.28
C LYS A 84 -4.66 -7.75 9.56
N LYS A 85 -3.33 -7.85 9.45
CA LYS A 85 -2.44 -7.89 10.60
C LYS A 85 -2.40 -6.56 11.35
N LEU A 86 -2.32 -5.44 10.62
CA LEU A 86 -2.43 -4.11 11.22
C LEU A 86 -3.76 -3.91 11.94
N ASP A 87 -4.88 -4.30 11.33
CA ASP A 87 -6.22 -4.16 11.91
C ASP A 87 -6.37 -4.98 13.21
N ALA A 88 -5.72 -6.15 13.27
CA ALA A 88 -5.72 -7.00 14.46
C ALA A 88 -4.81 -6.49 15.59
N GLU A 89 -3.64 -5.94 15.26
CA GLU A 89 -2.57 -5.65 16.25
C GLU A 89 -2.46 -4.18 16.62
N VAL A 90 -2.96 -3.28 15.78
CA VAL A 90 -2.69 -1.84 15.86
C VAL A 90 -3.99 -1.06 16.02
N LYS A 91 -4.28 -0.65 17.26
CA LYS A 91 -5.56 -0.02 17.64
C LYS A 91 -5.93 1.27 16.89
N TRP A 92 -4.94 2.00 16.38
CA TRP A 92 -5.19 3.25 15.63
C TRP A 92 -5.43 3.01 14.14
N TYR A 93 -5.12 1.82 13.63
CA TYR A 93 -5.39 1.46 12.26
C TYR A 93 -6.77 0.81 12.17
N VAL A 94 -7.55 1.23 11.18
CA VAL A 94 -8.82 0.60 10.82
C VAL A 94 -8.74 0.28 9.35
N ARG A 95 -8.93 -1.00 9.02
CA ARG A 95 -8.93 -1.44 7.62
C ARG A 95 -10.07 -0.76 6.85
N PRO A 96 -9.80 -0.18 5.67
CA PRO A 96 -10.83 0.39 4.81
C PRO A 96 -11.85 -0.66 4.34
N LEU A 97 -13.11 -0.24 4.24
CA LEU A 97 -14.22 -1.08 3.81
C LEU A 97 -14.05 -1.44 2.32
N SER A 98 -14.43 -2.67 1.96
CA SER A 98 -14.35 -3.17 0.57
C SER A 98 -15.20 -2.29 -0.37
N GLY A 99 -14.57 -1.67 -1.36
CA GLY A 99 -15.25 -0.90 -2.41
C GLY A 99 -14.47 0.32 -2.89
N ASP A 100 -13.66 0.93 -2.03
CA ASP A 100 -12.83 2.09 -2.40
C ASP A 100 -11.45 1.67 -2.92
N PRO A 101 -10.85 2.40 -3.87
CA PRO A 101 -9.47 2.18 -4.31
C PRO A 101 -8.50 2.33 -3.14
N PHE A 102 -8.09 1.20 -2.58
CA PHE A 102 -7.30 1.14 -1.35
C PHE A 102 -5.80 1.22 -1.64
N SER A 103 -5.10 2.14 -0.94
CA SER A 103 -3.64 2.20 -0.96
C SER A 103 -3.12 2.28 0.46
N MET A 104 -2.47 1.20 0.89
CA MET A 104 -1.94 1.09 2.24
C MET A 104 -1.02 2.25 2.61
N THR A 105 -0.21 2.72 1.65
CA THR A 105 0.68 3.86 1.89
C THR A 105 -0.09 5.17 2.09
N GLY A 106 -1.24 5.35 1.44
CA GLY A 106 -2.05 6.59 1.57
C GLY A 106 -2.84 6.63 2.85
N ASP A 107 -3.28 5.45 3.28
CA ASP A 107 -3.99 5.34 4.54
C ASP A 107 -3.02 5.46 5.71
N LEU A 108 -1.82 4.89 5.59
CA LEU A 108 -0.81 5.00 6.64
C LEU A 108 -0.04 6.31 6.63
N PHE A 109 0.03 7.04 5.52
CA PHE A 109 0.81 8.27 5.45
C PHE A 109 0.01 9.34 4.71
N ALA A 110 -0.03 10.56 5.25
CA ALA A 110 -0.70 11.71 4.67
C ALA A 110 -0.02 12.16 3.37
N ILE A 111 -0.21 11.37 2.31
CA ILE A 111 0.37 11.55 0.98
C ILE A 111 -0.79 11.52 0.00
N ASP A 112 -0.79 12.46 -0.93
CA ASP A 112 -1.71 12.48 -2.05
C ASP A 112 -1.70 11.10 -2.78
N PRO A 113 -2.87 10.52 -3.07
CA PRO A 113 -2.96 9.25 -3.78
C PRO A 113 -2.15 9.23 -5.10
N GLY A 114 -1.95 10.35 -5.79
CA GLY A 114 -1.33 10.35 -7.11
C GLY A 114 -2.29 9.82 -8.18
N GLN A 115 -1.78 9.35 -9.33
CA GLN A 115 -2.63 9.00 -10.47
C GLN A 115 -3.28 7.62 -10.29
N LEU A 116 -4.61 7.52 -10.43
CA LEU A 116 -5.31 6.22 -10.43
C LEU A 116 -4.97 5.45 -11.71
N MET A 117 -4.47 4.23 -11.55
CA MET A 117 -4.20 3.30 -12.63
C MET A 117 -5.16 2.12 -12.54
N VAL A 118 -5.64 1.64 -13.68
CA VAL A 118 -6.69 0.60 -13.79
C VAL A 118 -6.26 -0.49 -14.77
N CYS A 119 -6.81 -1.69 -14.60
CA CYS A 119 -6.56 -2.76 -15.55
C CYS A 119 -7.16 -2.41 -16.92
N PRO A 120 -6.40 -2.56 -18.02
CA PRO A 120 -6.91 -2.24 -19.37
C PRO A 120 -7.95 -3.25 -19.86
N PHE A 121 -7.97 -4.47 -19.32
CA PHE A 121 -8.95 -5.50 -19.67
C PHE A 121 -10.30 -5.28 -18.99
N ASP A 122 -10.27 -4.98 -17.68
CA ASP A 122 -11.45 -4.62 -16.89
C ASP A 122 -11.06 -3.56 -15.84
N PRO A 123 -11.43 -2.28 -16.06
CA PRO A 123 -11.10 -1.21 -15.13
C PRO A 123 -11.66 -1.37 -13.72
N GLN A 124 -12.72 -2.16 -13.52
CA GLN A 124 -13.30 -2.41 -12.19
C GLN A 124 -12.62 -3.56 -11.46
N HIS A 125 -11.99 -4.48 -12.20
CA HIS A 125 -11.38 -5.68 -11.66
C HIS A 125 -10.11 -5.44 -10.85
N TYR A 126 -9.30 -4.45 -11.25
CA TYR A 126 -8.11 -4.08 -10.49
C TYR A 126 -7.75 -2.61 -10.71
N GLN A 127 -7.66 -1.86 -9.61
CA GLN A 127 -7.31 -0.45 -9.59
C GLN A 127 -6.25 -0.19 -8.53
N ARG A 128 -5.32 0.71 -8.82
CA ARG A 128 -4.28 1.12 -7.89
C ARG A 128 -3.75 2.50 -8.20
N TYR A 129 -3.50 3.27 -7.15
CA TYR A 129 -2.86 4.56 -7.26
C TYR A 129 -1.35 4.45 -7.50
N ARG A 130 -0.84 5.12 -8.54
CA ARG A 130 0.58 5.28 -8.86
C ARG A 130 1.14 6.50 -8.14
N ARG A 131 2.03 6.23 -7.18
CA ARG A 131 2.65 7.24 -6.32
C ARG A 131 4.03 7.67 -6.79
N ASN A 132 4.62 6.92 -7.72
CA ASN A 132 5.92 7.20 -8.31
C ASN A 132 5.85 7.05 -9.84
N ALA A 133 6.34 8.06 -10.56
CA ALA A 133 6.40 8.06 -12.02
C ALA A 133 7.26 6.90 -12.60
N ARG A 134 8.08 6.20 -11.82
CA ARG A 134 8.84 5.00 -12.28
C ARG A 134 8.19 3.67 -11.90
N GLN A 135 7.09 3.70 -11.15
CA GLN A 135 6.40 2.49 -10.73
C GLN A 135 5.64 1.90 -11.92
N ILE A 136 6.01 0.68 -12.32
CA ILE A 136 5.26 -0.13 -13.29
C ILE A 136 4.26 -0.94 -12.47
N LEU A 137 2.97 -0.71 -12.71
CA LEU A 137 1.89 -1.43 -12.05
C LEU A 137 1.33 -2.44 -13.02
N ARG A 138 1.18 -3.70 -12.59
CA ARG A 138 0.56 -4.75 -13.39
C ARG A 138 -0.69 -5.29 -12.72
N CYS A 139 -1.65 -5.71 -13.53
CA CYS A 139 -2.82 -6.44 -13.06
C CYS A 139 -2.38 -7.86 -12.68
N PRO A 140 -2.61 -8.33 -11.43
CA PRO A 140 -2.21 -9.67 -11.00
C PRO A 140 -2.99 -10.78 -11.71
N HIS A 141 -4.15 -10.47 -12.31
CA HIS A 141 -4.99 -11.45 -12.97
C HIS A 141 -4.69 -11.60 -14.47
N HIS A 142 -4.35 -10.50 -15.14
CA HIS A 142 -4.16 -10.47 -16.60
C HIS A 142 -2.68 -10.28 -17.00
N ASP A 143 -1.80 -10.00 -16.04
CA ASP A 143 -0.37 -9.64 -16.23
C ASP A 143 -0.14 -8.47 -17.22
N LEU A 144 -1.16 -7.61 -17.37
CA LEU A 144 -1.10 -6.40 -18.20
C LEU A 144 -0.67 -5.19 -17.37
N GLU A 145 0.10 -4.29 -17.97
CA GLU A 145 0.41 -3.00 -17.36
C GLU A 145 -0.88 -2.20 -17.15
N LEU A 146 -1.04 -1.62 -15.96
CA LEU A 146 -2.17 -0.76 -15.66
C LEU A 146 -2.02 0.55 -16.45
N ILE A 147 -3.13 0.99 -17.01
CA ILE A 147 -3.23 2.28 -17.70
C ILE A 147 -3.82 3.32 -16.75
N SER A 148 -3.59 4.60 -17.01
CA SER A 148 -4.29 5.64 -16.25
C SER A 148 -5.79 5.48 -16.44
N ALA A 149 -6.55 5.60 -15.35
CA ALA A 149 -7.99 5.74 -15.48
C ALA A 149 -8.25 6.87 -16.51
N PRO A 150 -9.03 6.63 -17.58
CA PRO A 150 -9.49 7.75 -18.39
C PRO A 150 -10.13 8.74 -17.44
N GLU A 151 -9.77 10.02 -17.55
CA GLU A 151 -10.45 11.10 -16.81
C GLU A 151 -11.93 10.82 -16.99
N MET A 152 -12.63 10.50 -15.89
CA MET A 152 -14.07 10.27 -15.98
C MET A 152 -14.62 11.59 -16.47
N GLY A 153 -14.93 11.64 -17.76
CA GLY A 153 -15.52 12.78 -18.41
C GLY A 153 -16.66 13.23 -17.51
N GLU A 154 -16.66 14.52 -17.20
CA GLU A 154 -17.88 15.17 -16.76
C GLU A 154 -18.97 14.70 -17.73
N PRO A 155 -20.10 14.15 -17.25
CA PRO A 155 -21.23 13.97 -18.14
C PRO A 155 -21.58 15.37 -18.62
N GLY A 156 -21.25 15.65 -19.88
CA GLY A 156 -21.60 16.90 -20.53
C GLY A 156 -23.08 17.15 -20.34
N THR A 157 -23.40 18.30 -19.76
CA THR A 157 -24.71 18.94 -19.85
C THR A 157 -24.51 20.28 -20.51
#